data_AF-A0A8E0NCW7-F1
#
_entry.id   AF-A0A8E0NCW7-F1
#
_cell.length_a   1.000
_cell.length_b   1.000
_cell.length_c   1.000
_cell.angle_alpha   90.00
_cell.angle_beta   90.00
_cell.angle_gamma   90.00
#
_symmetry.space_group_name_H-M   'P 1'
#
loop_
_entity.id
_entity.type
_entity.pdbx_description
1 polymer ?
#
loop_
_entity_poly.entity_id
_entity_poly.type
_entity_poly.pdbx_seq_one_letter_code
_entity_poly.pdbx_strand_id
1 'polypeptide(L)'
;MNQDQSYFFCGVGGSGMLPLALIMKARGAAVEGSDRALDQGRTPEKFDWLRGHGFTLHPQDGSGVRAGQVVVATGAVEDTVPDIRAAKAAGARILTRPQLLSELFNGAGTSVGVAGTSGKSTITGMIAWILHRAGRAPTVMNGAVMKNFVQPDQPFASALIGGPDLFVSEVDESDGSIARYEPTVAVISNVSLDHKSMDELRALFGGFAGRAATAVLNLDDAETPAVAKQASATITFALDHPGADLRAVDLAPTAGGMTFRLIEKDGAAHDAELRVPGAHNAANALAAVGAVKALGVPVADAVAALKDFSGIRRRLEVAGQAGGVTVIDDFAHNPDKITATLNTLHAFPGRLLILFQPHGFGPLKLMKAEFIDVFARLMSPDDVLLMPEPVYYGGTTDRSVGSGDIATGIAAAGRHAEALPDRAACGERLIRMARPGDRILIMGARDDTLSEFAADLLKRLDAGTEGTLVRSICSTGHPHIQPSRRSPSFFKPTSRPPRPAPLTRSSSPPPACPPPRATPPLRSSGWIRTTWRPASGWTRP
;
A
#
# COMPACT_ATOMS: atom_id res chain seq x y z
N MET A 1 2.41 6.05 31.37
CA MET A 1 1.72 7.24 30.81
C MET A 1 0.48 7.50 31.64
N ASN A 2 0.21 8.75 32.00
CA ASN A 2 -0.88 9.12 32.90
C ASN A 2 -2.20 9.15 32.12
N GLN A 3 -3.27 8.53 32.63
CA GLN A 3 -4.58 8.45 31.94
C GLN A 3 -5.25 9.82 31.73
N ASP A 4 -4.79 10.87 32.43
CA ASP A 4 -5.33 12.22 32.36
C ASP A 4 -4.59 13.16 31.38
N GLN A 5 -3.70 12.63 30.54
CA GLN A 5 -2.89 13.46 29.64
C GLN A 5 -3.66 13.85 28.36
N SER A 6 -3.72 15.14 28.06
CA SER A 6 -4.36 15.68 26.84
C SER A 6 -3.35 15.87 25.72
N TYR A 7 -3.71 15.44 24.51
CA TYR A 7 -2.89 15.53 23.31
C TYR A 7 -3.57 16.37 22.24
N PHE A 8 -2.78 17.21 21.57
CA PHE A 8 -3.21 17.95 20.39
C PHE A 8 -2.36 17.55 19.17
N PHE A 9 -2.97 16.97 18.15
CA PHE A 9 -2.30 16.52 16.93
C PHE A 9 -2.42 17.59 15.84
N CYS A 10 -1.31 18.24 15.48
CA CYS A 10 -1.22 19.15 14.35
C CYS A 10 -1.02 18.35 13.05
N GLY A 11 -2.06 18.27 12.22
CA GLY A 11 -2.12 17.39 11.04
C GLY A 11 -2.67 16.00 11.35
N VAL A 12 -3.74 15.92 12.15
CA VAL A 12 -4.30 14.67 12.70
C VAL A 12 -4.80 13.69 11.62
N GLY A 13 -5.17 14.15 10.43
CA GLY A 13 -5.66 13.33 9.33
C GLY A 13 -4.55 12.70 8.47
N GLY A 14 -3.29 13.03 8.74
CA GLY A 14 -2.13 12.47 8.02
C GLY A 14 -1.91 10.99 8.31
N SER A 15 -1.41 10.25 7.31
CA SER A 15 -1.25 8.78 7.36
C SER A 15 -0.41 8.27 8.54
N GLY A 16 0.57 9.04 9.00
CA GLY A 16 1.39 8.72 10.19
C GLY A 16 0.91 9.35 11.50
N MET A 17 -0.03 10.29 11.46
CA MET A 17 -0.55 11.00 12.64
C MET A 17 -1.85 10.37 13.15
N LEU A 18 -2.78 10.08 12.24
CA LEU A 18 -4.03 9.41 12.52
C LEU A 18 -3.86 8.11 13.34
N PRO A 19 -2.99 7.15 12.95
CA PRO A 19 -2.82 5.92 13.73
C PRO A 19 -2.27 6.18 15.15
N LEU A 20 -1.36 7.15 15.32
CA LEU A 20 -0.87 7.53 16.64
C LEU A 20 -1.98 8.14 17.50
N ALA A 21 -2.81 9.00 16.91
CA ALA A 21 -3.94 9.62 17.58
C ALA A 21 -4.96 8.56 18.05
N LEU A 22 -5.22 7.53 17.23
CA LEU A 22 -6.05 6.38 17.59
C LEU A 22 -5.45 5.56 18.75
N ILE A 23 -4.15 5.28 18.71
CA ILE A 23 -3.44 4.56 19.78
C ILE A 23 -3.49 5.34 21.10
N MET A 24 -3.24 6.65 21.05
CA MET A 24 -3.30 7.50 22.26
C MET A 24 -4.69 7.53 22.86
N LYS A 25 -5.72 7.69 22.02
CA LYS A 25 -7.11 7.66 22.46
C LYS A 25 -7.48 6.32 23.10
N ALA A 26 -7.07 5.20 22.50
CA ALA A 26 -7.29 3.87 23.05
C ALA A 26 -6.61 3.64 24.40
N ARG A 27 -5.50 4.35 24.68
CA ARG A 27 -4.83 4.36 25.99
C ARG A 27 -5.50 5.28 27.02
N GLY A 28 -6.65 5.88 26.69
CA GLY A 28 -7.44 6.73 27.57
C GLY A 28 -7.13 8.21 27.47
N ALA A 29 -6.21 8.64 26.60
CA ALA A 29 -5.87 10.05 26.46
C ALA A 29 -7.03 10.85 25.81
N ALA A 30 -7.21 12.09 26.26
CA ALA A 30 -8.05 13.04 25.54
C ALA A 30 -7.30 13.53 24.29
N VAL A 31 -7.87 13.29 23.10
CA VAL A 31 -7.21 13.62 21.83
C VAL A 31 -8.02 14.63 21.02
N GLU A 32 -7.35 15.72 20.67
CA GLU A 32 -7.83 16.79 19.81
C GLU A 32 -6.82 17.01 18.67
N GLY A 33 -7.19 17.78 17.66
CA GLY A 33 -6.24 18.14 16.63
C GLY A 33 -6.77 19.10 15.57
N SER A 34 -5.87 19.49 14.68
CA SER A 34 -6.17 20.28 13.50
C SER A 34 -5.67 19.56 12.25
N ASP A 35 -6.13 19.98 11.07
CA ASP A 35 -5.52 19.55 9.83
C ASP A 35 -5.75 20.55 8.70
N ARG A 36 -4.70 20.91 7.96
CA ARG A 36 -4.81 21.76 6.77
C ARG A 36 -5.72 21.15 5.69
N ALA A 37 -5.76 19.83 5.56
CA ALA A 37 -6.66 19.18 4.61
C ALA A 37 -8.13 19.41 4.98
N LEU A 38 -8.46 19.42 6.28
CA LEU A 38 -9.80 19.77 6.76
C LEU A 38 -10.14 21.23 6.41
N ASP A 39 -9.24 22.16 6.69
CA ASP A 39 -9.45 23.58 6.40
C ASP A 39 -9.65 23.86 4.89
N GLN A 40 -9.07 23.00 4.05
CA GLN A 40 -9.20 23.04 2.60
C GLN A 40 -10.39 22.23 2.07
N GLY A 41 -11.20 21.60 2.92
CA GLY A 41 -12.34 20.77 2.52
C GLY A 41 -11.96 19.47 1.81
N ARG A 42 -10.74 18.96 1.99
CA ARG A 42 -10.26 17.70 1.39
C ARG A 42 -10.58 16.52 2.31
N THR A 43 -10.97 15.39 1.71
CA THR A 43 -11.33 14.15 2.44
C THR A 43 -12.32 14.38 3.60
N PRO A 44 -13.45 15.08 3.38
CA PRO A 44 -14.38 15.43 4.45
C PRO A 44 -14.89 14.22 5.23
N GLU A 45 -15.08 13.07 4.55
CA GLU A 45 -15.50 11.81 5.15
C GLU A 45 -14.52 11.28 6.20
N LYS A 46 -13.21 11.53 6.04
CA LYS A 46 -12.19 11.16 7.03
C LYS A 46 -12.34 11.97 8.31
N PHE A 47 -12.59 13.27 8.18
CA PHE A 47 -12.73 14.17 9.33
C PHE A 47 -14.09 14.02 10.02
N ASP A 48 -15.15 13.75 9.27
CA ASP A 48 -16.45 13.39 9.84
C ASP A 48 -16.36 12.07 10.61
N TRP A 49 -15.65 11.08 10.08
CA TRP A 49 -15.36 9.84 10.79
C TRP A 49 -14.60 10.09 12.09
N LEU A 50 -13.56 10.94 12.08
CA LEU A 50 -12.82 11.32 13.29
C LEU A 50 -13.73 11.96 14.34
N ARG A 51 -14.60 12.90 13.95
CA ARG A 51 -15.58 13.52 14.87
C ARG A 51 -16.52 12.48 15.45
N GLY A 52 -17.03 11.57 14.62
CA GLY A 52 -17.89 10.45 15.04
C GLY A 52 -17.19 9.51 16.04
N HIS A 53 -15.87 9.41 15.97
CA HIS A 53 -15.02 8.67 16.92
C HIS A 53 -14.54 9.54 18.08
N GLY A 54 -15.20 10.66 18.36
CA GLY A 54 -15.00 11.51 19.54
C GLY A 54 -13.71 12.32 19.53
N PHE A 55 -13.11 12.58 18.36
CA PHE A 55 -12.00 13.52 18.25
C PHE A 55 -12.55 14.95 18.15
N THR A 56 -12.02 15.88 18.94
CA THR A 56 -12.32 17.31 18.79
C THR A 56 -11.39 17.89 17.73
N LEU A 57 -11.97 18.43 16.66
CA LEU A 57 -11.23 19.00 15.54
C LEU A 57 -11.32 20.53 15.54
N HIS A 58 -10.19 21.20 15.33
CA HIS A 58 -10.05 22.66 15.31
C HIS A 58 -9.46 23.13 13.97
N PRO A 59 -9.70 24.38 13.56
CA PRO A 59 -8.94 24.99 12.47
C PRO A 59 -7.45 24.99 12.79
N GLN A 60 -6.58 24.88 11.77
CA GLN A 60 -5.12 24.94 11.95
C GLN A 60 -4.63 26.40 12.05
N ASP A 61 -5.20 27.16 13.00
CA ASP A 61 -4.94 28.59 13.22
C ASP A 61 -4.38 28.91 14.62
N GLY A 62 -4.12 27.87 15.43
CA GLY A 62 -3.62 27.96 16.80
C GLY A 62 -4.70 28.02 17.88
N SER A 63 -5.97 28.20 17.52
CA SER A 63 -7.07 28.38 18.48
C SER A 63 -7.37 27.14 19.33
N GLY A 64 -7.08 25.95 18.82
CA GLY A 64 -7.34 24.69 19.52
C GLY A 64 -6.31 24.31 20.59
N VAL A 65 -5.14 24.96 20.60
CA VAL A 65 -4.02 24.61 21.48
C VAL A 65 -4.17 25.27 22.85
N ARG A 66 -4.00 24.49 23.92
CA ARG A 66 -4.16 24.93 25.32
C ARG A 66 -2.98 24.53 26.20
N ALA A 67 -2.81 25.25 27.31
CA ALA A 67 -1.80 24.92 28.32
C ALA A 67 -2.03 23.51 28.91
N GLY A 68 -0.94 22.79 29.19
CA GLY A 68 -0.98 21.43 29.74
C GLY A 68 -1.16 20.31 28.70
N GLN A 69 -1.38 20.64 27.42
CA GLN A 69 -1.41 19.64 26.35
C GLN A 69 0.00 19.21 25.93
N VAL A 70 0.11 17.98 25.43
CA VAL A 70 1.23 17.55 24.59
C VAL A 70 0.85 17.79 23.13
N VAL A 71 1.59 18.63 22.43
CA VAL A 71 1.37 18.90 21.00
C VAL A 71 2.23 17.97 20.16
N VAL A 72 1.62 17.26 19.22
CA VAL A 72 2.30 16.29 18.34
C VAL A 72 2.26 16.81 16.90
N ALA A 73 3.40 16.83 16.21
CA ALA A 73 3.52 17.33 14.83
C ALA A 73 4.35 16.39 13.94
N THR A 74 4.10 16.37 12.63
CA THR A 74 4.73 15.43 11.68
C THR A 74 6.24 15.59 11.50
N GLY A 75 6.80 16.77 11.80
CA GLY A 75 8.22 17.12 11.66
C GLY A 75 8.44 18.62 11.36
N ALA A 76 7.45 19.29 10.77
CA ALA A 76 7.45 20.74 10.55
C ALA A 76 7.10 21.49 11.86
N VAL A 77 8.06 21.58 12.79
CA VAL A 77 7.93 22.35 14.04
C VAL A 77 8.41 23.79 13.80
N GLU A 78 7.81 24.44 12.80
CA GLU A 78 8.16 25.79 12.36
C GLU A 78 7.22 26.82 12.98
N ASP A 79 7.73 28.02 13.26
CA ASP A 79 6.91 29.14 13.80
C ASP A 79 5.89 29.68 12.81
N THR A 80 6.02 29.29 11.53
CA THR A 80 5.08 29.58 10.46
C THR A 80 3.77 28.79 10.60
N VAL A 81 3.78 27.66 11.32
CA VAL A 81 2.59 26.86 11.59
C VAL A 81 1.86 27.43 12.82
N PRO A 82 0.62 27.95 12.68
CA PRO A 82 -0.06 28.65 13.77
C PRO A 82 -0.20 27.84 15.06
N ASP A 83 -0.49 26.53 14.96
CA ASP A 83 -0.60 25.63 16.12
C ASP A 83 0.73 25.46 16.87
N ILE A 84 1.85 25.40 16.16
CA ILE A 84 3.17 25.28 16.77
C ILE A 84 3.53 26.56 17.51
N ARG A 85 3.23 27.72 16.90
CA ARG A 85 3.41 29.02 17.55
C ARG A 85 2.56 29.13 18.82
N ALA A 86 1.29 28.71 18.77
CA ALA A 86 0.41 28.69 19.93
C ALA A 86 0.92 27.73 21.02
N ALA A 87 1.40 26.54 20.64
CA ALA A 87 1.98 25.56 21.56
C ALA A 87 3.19 26.11 22.31
N LYS A 88 4.10 26.80 21.61
CA LYS A 88 5.26 27.47 22.21
C LYS A 88 4.83 28.57 23.17
N ALA A 89 3.88 29.42 22.77
CA ALA A 89 3.35 30.49 23.61
C ALA A 89 2.66 29.97 24.89
N ALA A 90 1.98 28.81 24.80
CA ALA A 90 1.31 28.16 25.92
C ALA A 90 2.26 27.31 26.80
N GLY A 91 3.55 27.22 26.47
CA GLY A 91 4.51 26.37 27.18
C GLY A 91 4.21 24.87 27.08
N ALA A 92 3.50 24.43 26.03
CA ALA A 92 3.14 23.04 25.83
C ALA A 92 4.38 22.18 25.50
N ARG A 93 4.38 20.91 25.94
CA ARG A 93 5.40 19.94 25.49
C ARG A 93 5.14 19.62 24.03
N ILE A 94 6.10 19.89 23.16
CA ILE A 94 5.99 19.59 21.73
C ILE A 94 6.79 18.33 21.42
N LEU A 95 6.14 17.35 20.80
CA LEU A 95 6.74 16.12 20.28
C LEU A 95 6.59 16.09 18.76
N THR A 96 7.61 15.59 18.08
CA THR A 96 7.45 15.14 16.70
C THR A 96 6.78 13.76 16.66
N ARG A 97 6.18 13.42 15.52
CA ARG A 97 5.64 12.10 15.21
C ARG A 97 6.61 10.98 15.57
N PRO A 98 7.88 10.99 15.10
CA PRO A 98 8.83 9.94 15.46
C PRO A 98 9.17 9.91 16.95
N GLN A 99 9.16 11.05 17.66
CA GLN A 99 9.39 11.05 19.11
C GLN A 99 8.27 10.31 19.85
N LEU A 100 7.00 10.68 19.59
CA LEU A 100 5.87 9.99 20.21
C LEU A 100 5.86 8.50 19.85
N LEU A 101 6.06 8.16 18.57
CA LEU A 101 6.11 6.77 18.13
C LEU A 101 7.21 5.98 18.84
N SER A 102 8.42 6.53 18.96
CA SER A 102 9.52 5.87 19.69
C SER A 102 9.22 5.70 21.17
N GLU A 103 8.55 6.67 21.83
CA GLU A 103 8.12 6.55 23.22
C GLU A 103 7.11 5.40 23.41
N LEU A 104 6.16 5.23 22.49
CA LEU A 104 5.18 4.14 22.52
C LEU A 104 5.82 2.79 22.24
N PHE A 105 6.73 2.74 21.26
CA PHE A 105 7.40 1.55 20.79
C PHE A 105 8.38 1.01 21.83
N ASN A 106 9.26 1.86 22.37
CA ASN A 106 10.25 1.47 23.38
C ASN A 106 9.60 1.19 24.75
N GLY A 107 8.40 1.74 24.99
CA GLY A 107 7.63 1.47 26.21
C GLY A 107 6.91 0.13 26.23
N ALA A 108 6.89 -0.62 25.13
CA ALA A 108 6.28 -1.95 25.05
C ALA A 108 7.26 -3.03 25.51
N GLY A 109 6.77 -4.08 26.20
CA GLY A 109 7.61 -5.20 26.63
C GLY A 109 8.18 -6.03 25.47
N THR A 110 7.55 -5.99 24.31
CA THR A 110 7.99 -6.62 23.06
C THR A 110 7.68 -5.70 21.89
N SER A 111 8.68 -5.40 21.08
CA SER A 111 8.55 -4.47 19.97
C SER A 111 9.15 -5.03 18.67
N VAL A 112 8.42 -4.90 17.56
CA VAL A 112 8.85 -5.32 16.22
C VAL A 112 8.91 -4.09 15.33
N GLY A 113 10.11 -3.68 14.96
CA GLY A 113 10.34 -2.52 14.11
C GLY A 113 10.71 -2.95 12.70
N VAL A 114 9.99 -2.44 11.70
CA VAL A 114 10.18 -2.79 10.30
C VAL A 114 10.78 -1.61 9.54
N ALA A 115 12.02 -1.78 9.09
CA ALA A 115 12.79 -0.78 8.39
C ALA A 115 13.23 -1.27 7.00
N GLY A 116 13.71 -0.34 6.16
CA GLY A 116 14.21 -0.60 4.81
C GLY A 116 13.57 0.31 3.77
N THR A 117 14.21 0.53 2.63
CA THR A 117 13.77 1.53 1.65
C THR A 117 12.38 1.23 1.08
N SER A 118 12.07 -0.04 0.85
CA SER A 118 10.80 -0.52 0.30
C SER A 118 10.21 -1.70 1.08
N GLY A 119 8.89 -1.84 1.01
CA GLY A 119 8.15 -2.99 1.59
C GLY A 119 7.67 -2.82 3.03
N LYS A 120 8.13 -1.80 3.76
CA LYS A 120 7.81 -1.56 5.19
C LYS A 120 6.33 -1.75 5.53
N SER A 121 5.43 -0.98 4.91
CA SER A 121 3.99 -1.08 5.21
C SER A 121 3.37 -2.46 4.95
N THR A 122 3.84 -3.14 3.91
CA THR A 122 3.35 -4.48 3.56
C THR A 122 3.83 -5.50 4.56
N ILE A 123 5.12 -5.47 4.93
CA ILE A 123 5.71 -6.35 5.93
C ILE A 123 5.04 -6.13 7.30
N THR A 124 4.89 -4.88 7.75
CA THR A 124 4.18 -4.52 8.98
C THR A 124 2.76 -5.07 8.99
N GLY A 125 2.04 -4.95 7.88
CA GLY A 125 0.69 -5.49 7.73
C GLY A 125 0.63 -7.02 7.76
N MET A 126 1.59 -7.70 7.13
CA MET A 126 1.71 -9.16 7.17
C MET A 126 2.01 -9.64 8.60
N ILE A 127 2.94 -8.98 9.31
CA ILE A 127 3.24 -9.28 10.73
C ILE A 127 1.99 -9.08 11.58
N ALA A 128 1.28 -7.96 11.42
CA ALA A 128 0.04 -7.67 12.12
C ALA A 128 -1.01 -8.76 11.91
N TRP A 129 -1.20 -9.18 10.65
CA TRP A 129 -2.15 -10.22 10.29
C TRP A 129 -1.80 -11.58 10.88
N ILE A 130 -0.53 -11.99 10.79
CA ILE A 130 -0.08 -13.26 11.36
C ILE A 130 -0.26 -13.26 12.89
N LEU A 131 0.19 -12.21 13.59
CA LEU A 131 0.05 -12.12 15.04
C LEU A 131 -1.40 -12.11 15.49
N HIS A 132 -2.27 -11.39 14.76
CA HIS A 132 -3.71 -11.40 15.01
C HIS A 132 -4.31 -12.81 14.86
N ARG A 133 -3.95 -13.53 13.79
CA ARG A 133 -4.41 -14.92 13.55
C ARG A 133 -3.85 -15.90 14.59
N ALA A 134 -2.66 -15.63 15.13
CA ALA A 134 -2.05 -16.37 16.23
C ALA A 134 -2.62 -15.99 17.62
N GLY A 135 -3.63 -15.10 17.69
CA GLY A 135 -4.24 -14.68 18.95
C GLY A 135 -3.35 -13.79 19.83
N ARG A 136 -2.26 -13.24 19.28
CA ARG A 136 -1.36 -12.32 19.99
C ARG A 136 -1.80 -10.90 19.70
N ALA A 137 -2.61 -10.31 20.57
CA ALA A 137 -3.25 -9.00 20.41
C ALA A 137 -2.23 -7.84 20.29
N PRO A 138 -1.77 -7.46 19.08
CA PRO A 138 -0.68 -6.50 18.93
C PRO A 138 -1.26 -5.09 18.79
N THR A 139 -0.63 -4.10 19.41
CA THR A 139 -0.81 -2.72 18.97
C THR A 139 0.07 -2.50 17.74
N VAL A 140 -0.52 -2.05 16.63
CA VAL A 140 0.19 -1.88 15.36
C VAL A 140 0.05 -0.44 14.90
N MET A 141 1.16 0.18 14.52
CA MET A 141 1.16 1.39 13.70
C MET A 141 1.67 1.07 12.31
N ASN A 142 0.80 1.20 11.31
CA ASN A 142 1.14 1.04 9.92
C ASN A 142 0.98 2.38 9.18
N GLY A 143 1.82 2.65 8.20
CA GLY A 143 1.81 3.87 7.38
C GLY A 143 0.73 3.86 6.30
N ALA A 144 0.00 2.75 6.15
CA ALA A 144 -1.10 2.59 5.23
C ALA A 144 -2.19 1.67 5.82
N VAL A 145 -3.39 1.77 5.26
CA VAL A 145 -4.56 1.01 5.73
C VAL A 145 -4.40 -0.48 5.42
N MET A 146 -4.56 -1.31 6.46
CA MET A 146 -4.49 -2.76 6.38
C MET A 146 -5.86 -3.33 6.02
N LYS A 147 -6.01 -3.88 4.80
CA LYS A 147 -7.32 -4.27 4.27
C LYS A 147 -8.03 -5.33 5.11
N ASN A 148 -7.28 -6.24 5.73
CA ASN A 148 -7.82 -7.27 6.62
C ASN A 148 -8.51 -6.73 7.88
N PHE A 149 -8.20 -5.50 8.29
CA PHE A 149 -8.74 -4.87 9.51
C PHE A 149 -9.74 -3.76 9.19
N VAL A 150 -10.06 -3.53 7.91
CA VAL A 150 -11.09 -2.57 7.52
C VAL A 150 -12.46 -3.13 7.89
N GLN A 151 -13.22 -2.35 8.64
CA GLN A 151 -14.63 -2.61 8.97
C GLN A 151 -15.47 -1.38 8.59
N PRO A 152 -16.81 -1.50 8.47
CA PRO A 152 -17.67 -0.36 8.13
C PRO A 152 -17.52 0.85 9.07
N ASP A 153 -17.27 0.60 10.35
CA ASP A 153 -17.01 1.61 11.39
C ASP A 153 -15.51 1.97 11.52
N GLN A 154 -14.61 1.20 10.91
CA GLN A 154 -13.16 1.44 10.92
C GLN A 154 -12.55 1.39 9.49
N PRO A 155 -12.89 2.36 8.61
CA PRO A 155 -12.41 2.40 7.23
C PRO A 155 -10.92 2.76 7.10
N PHE A 156 -10.33 3.40 8.12
CA PHE A 156 -8.93 3.85 8.14
C PHE A 156 -8.07 3.00 9.07
N ALA A 157 -8.12 1.68 8.90
CA ALA A 157 -7.37 0.71 9.72
C ALA A 157 -5.84 0.74 9.46
N SER A 158 -5.20 1.90 9.63
CA SER A 158 -3.75 2.09 9.67
C SER A 158 -3.17 1.88 11.07
N ALA A 159 -4.03 1.75 12.09
CA ALA A 159 -3.67 1.22 13.40
C ALA A 159 -4.49 -0.03 13.73
N LEU A 160 -3.88 -0.97 14.45
CA LEU A 160 -4.59 -2.02 15.16
C LEU A 160 -4.41 -1.77 16.66
N ILE A 161 -5.49 -1.76 17.41
CA ILE A 161 -5.46 -1.54 18.86
C ILE A 161 -5.47 -2.90 19.54
N GLY A 162 -4.36 -3.25 20.18
CA GLY A 162 -4.19 -4.49 20.93
C GLY A 162 -3.77 -4.22 22.37
N GLY A 163 -3.02 -5.16 22.94
CA GLY A 163 -2.41 -4.98 24.27
C GLY A 163 -1.25 -3.96 24.24
N PRO A 164 -0.86 -3.44 25.42
CA PRO A 164 0.26 -2.49 25.52
C PRO A 164 1.64 -3.16 25.35
N ASP A 165 1.73 -4.47 25.56
CA ASP A 165 3.00 -5.18 25.66
C ASP A 165 3.61 -5.58 24.32
N LEU A 166 2.80 -5.72 23.26
CA LEU A 166 3.28 -6.09 21.93
C LEU A 166 3.01 -4.96 20.95
N PHE A 167 4.09 -4.33 20.47
CA PHE A 167 4.01 -3.19 19.55
C PHE A 167 4.70 -3.52 18.22
N VAL A 168 4.02 -3.30 17.09
CA VAL A 168 4.58 -3.48 15.75
C VAL A 168 4.50 -2.17 15.00
N SER A 169 5.61 -1.72 14.40
CA SER A 169 5.62 -0.47 13.66
C SER A 169 6.52 -0.49 12.45
N GLU A 170 6.12 0.27 11.43
CA GLU A 170 7.09 0.81 10.49
C GLU A 170 8.06 1.76 11.20
N VAL A 171 9.33 1.68 10.85
CA VAL A 171 10.40 2.55 11.33
C VAL A 171 11.01 3.27 10.12
N ASP A 172 11.07 4.59 10.21
CA ASP A 172 11.45 5.48 9.12
C ASP A 172 12.93 5.88 9.25
N GLU A 173 13.70 5.63 8.20
CA GLU A 173 15.11 5.96 8.09
C GLU A 173 15.37 7.39 7.58
N SER A 174 14.38 8.00 6.90
CA SER A 174 14.59 9.19 6.06
C SER A 174 15.05 10.42 6.84
N ASP A 175 14.53 10.62 8.06
CA ASP A 175 14.87 11.73 8.96
C ASP A 175 15.87 11.33 10.06
N GLY A 176 16.44 10.13 9.99
CA GLY A 176 17.33 9.57 11.01
C GLY A 176 16.63 9.12 12.30
N SER A 177 15.29 9.20 12.38
CA SER A 177 14.55 8.82 13.59
C SER A 177 14.68 7.34 13.97
N ILE A 178 15.02 6.47 13.02
CA ILE A 178 15.39 5.06 13.26
C ILE A 178 16.40 4.87 14.42
N ALA A 179 17.25 5.86 14.70
CA ALA A 179 18.18 5.84 15.83
C ALA A 179 17.49 5.83 17.21
N ARG A 180 16.22 6.21 17.31
CA ARG A 180 15.45 6.32 18.57
C ARG A 180 14.83 5.00 19.03
N TYR A 181 14.82 3.99 18.17
CA TYR A 181 14.07 2.76 18.41
C TYR A 181 14.96 1.68 19.02
N GLU A 182 14.39 0.98 20.00
CA GLU A 182 14.98 -0.15 20.73
C GLU A 182 14.11 -1.41 20.49
N PRO A 183 14.25 -2.05 19.32
CA PRO A 183 13.40 -3.17 18.94
C PRO A 183 13.75 -4.44 19.73
N THR A 184 12.76 -5.25 20.07
CA THR A 184 13.01 -6.68 20.37
C THR A 184 13.40 -7.40 19.08
N VAL A 185 12.65 -7.16 18.00
CA VAL A 185 12.90 -7.70 16.66
C VAL A 185 13.05 -6.57 15.65
N ALA A 186 14.21 -6.47 14.99
CA ALA A 186 14.46 -5.51 13.93
C ALA A 186 14.36 -6.20 12.57
N VAL A 187 13.42 -5.80 11.72
CA VAL A 187 13.32 -6.28 10.34
C VAL A 187 13.96 -5.26 9.41
N ILE A 188 14.88 -5.69 8.55
CA ILE A 188 15.53 -4.85 7.54
C ILE A 188 15.36 -5.52 6.19
N SER A 189 14.44 -4.98 5.38
CA SER A 189 14.01 -5.60 4.12
C SER A 189 14.96 -5.37 2.96
N ASN A 190 15.54 -4.18 2.87
CA ASN A 190 16.50 -3.75 1.83
C ASN A 190 17.11 -2.40 2.22
N VAL A 191 18.27 -2.09 1.64
CA VAL A 191 18.96 -0.80 1.79
C VAL A 191 19.36 -0.31 0.39
N SER A 192 18.56 0.58 -0.18
CA SER A 192 18.89 1.28 -1.42
C SER A 192 19.00 2.79 -1.22
N LEU A 193 19.74 3.44 -2.12
CA LEU A 193 19.91 4.89 -2.12
C LEU A 193 18.54 5.57 -2.25
N ASP A 194 18.24 6.46 -1.31
CA ASP A 194 17.01 7.27 -1.33
C ASP A 194 17.30 8.68 -0.79
N HIS A 195 16.91 8.97 0.45
CA HIS A 195 17.03 10.30 1.05
C HIS A 195 18.39 10.60 1.72
N LYS A 196 19.25 9.58 1.86
CA LYS A 196 20.55 9.66 2.55
C LYS A 196 21.63 8.91 1.78
N SER A 197 22.90 9.23 2.03
CA SER A 197 24.02 8.50 1.44
C SER A 197 24.05 7.05 1.94
N MET A 198 24.64 6.15 1.14
CA MET A 198 24.74 4.73 1.53
C MET A 198 25.50 4.52 2.84
N ASP A 199 26.52 5.32 3.12
CA ASP A 199 27.29 5.20 4.37
C ASP A 199 26.48 5.62 5.60
N GLU A 200 25.67 6.68 5.48
CA GLU A 200 24.72 7.06 6.54
C GLU A 200 23.67 5.96 6.75
N LEU A 201 23.11 5.42 5.67
CA LEU A 201 22.11 4.36 5.75
C LEU A 201 22.68 3.11 6.44
N ARG A 202 23.88 2.66 6.05
CA ARG A 202 24.56 1.51 6.69
C ARG A 202 24.73 1.72 8.19
N ALA A 203 25.14 2.91 8.62
CA ALA A 203 25.30 3.23 10.03
C ALA A 203 23.96 3.19 10.79
N LEU A 204 22.91 3.78 10.21
CA LEU A 204 21.57 3.81 10.81
C LEU A 204 20.95 2.41 10.94
N PHE A 205 20.97 1.63 9.86
CA PHE A 205 20.45 0.26 9.84
C PHE A 205 21.27 -0.68 10.71
N GLY A 206 22.61 -0.56 10.68
CA GLY A 206 23.52 -1.30 11.56
C GLY A 206 23.22 -1.07 13.04
N GLY A 207 23.10 0.20 13.44
CA GLY A 207 22.76 0.54 14.82
C GLY A 207 21.38 0.04 15.23
N PHE A 208 20.39 0.11 14.35
CA PHE A 208 19.05 -0.42 14.60
C PHE A 208 19.03 -1.94 14.78
N ALA A 209 19.75 -2.68 13.92
CA ALA A 209 19.93 -4.12 14.08
C ALA A 209 20.71 -4.47 15.35
N GLY A 210 21.74 -3.71 15.70
CA GLY A 210 22.57 -3.97 16.86
C GLY A 210 21.91 -3.69 18.21
N ARG A 211 20.85 -2.87 18.24
CA ARG A 211 19.99 -2.71 19.43
C ARG A 211 18.95 -3.82 19.58
N ALA A 212 18.77 -4.67 18.57
CA ALA A 212 17.76 -5.71 18.58
C ALA A 212 18.22 -6.99 19.29
N ALA A 213 17.29 -7.68 19.96
CA ALA A 213 17.55 -9.05 20.41
C ALA A 213 17.65 -10.01 19.22
N THR A 214 16.89 -9.78 18.15
CA THR A 214 17.00 -10.53 16.89
C THR A 214 16.80 -9.61 15.69
N ALA A 215 17.70 -9.69 14.71
CA ALA A 215 17.58 -8.99 13.44
C ALA A 215 17.11 -9.95 12.33
N VAL A 216 16.12 -9.54 11.54
CA VAL A 216 15.60 -10.28 10.38
C VAL A 216 16.09 -9.59 9.11
N LEU A 217 16.93 -10.28 8.33
CA LEU A 217 17.77 -9.66 7.29
C LEU A 217 17.61 -10.35 5.92
N ASN A 218 17.49 -9.55 4.86
CA ASN A 218 17.37 -10.02 3.48
C ASN A 218 18.73 -10.30 2.83
N LEU A 219 19.09 -11.55 2.56
CA LEU A 219 20.37 -11.89 1.91
C LEU A 219 20.41 -11.62 0.39
N ASP A 220 19.27 -11.33 -0.24
CA ASP A 220 19.27 -10.88 -1.64
C ASP A 220 19.79 -9.44 -1.79
N ASP A 221 19.84 -8.70 -0.68
CA ASP A 221 20.32 -7.34 -0.63
C ASP A 221 21.81 -7.33 -0.23
N ALA A 222 22.64 -6.69 -1.07
CA ALA A 222 24.09 -6.70 -0.90
C ALA A 222 24.59 -5.95 0.35
N GLU A 223 23.75 -5.12 0.96
CA GLU A 223 24.10 -4.26 2.09
C GLU A 223 23.78 -4.89 3.45
N THR A 224 22.78 -5.76 3.51
CA THR A 224 22.38 -6.42 4.77
C THR A 224 23.45 -7.33 5.40
N PRO A 225 24.40 -7.96 4.66
CA PRO A 225 25.48 -8.72 5.29
C PRO A 225 26.39 -7.85 6.16
N ALA A 226 26.58 -6.57 5.81
CA ALA A 226 27.34 -5.64 6.64
C ALA A 226 26.57 -5.27 7.92
N VAL A 227 25.25 -5.12 7.82
CA VAL A 227 24.34 -4.88 8.94
C VAL A 227 24.32 -6.06 9.91
N ALA A 228 24.36 -7.30 9.40
CA ALA A 228 24.36 -8.53 10.20
C ALA A 228 25.49 -8.60 11.24
N LYS A 229 26.64 -7.98 10.96
CA LYS A 229 27.80 -7.96 11.86
C LYS A 229 27.54 -7.26 13.20
N GLN A 230 26.52 -6.39 13.25
CA GLN A 230 26.18 -5.64 14.47
C GLN A 230 25.08 -6.32 15.28
N ALA A 231 24.35 -7.27 14.70
CA ALA A 231 23.25 -7.96 15.36
C ALA A 231 23.74 -9.07 16.29
N SER A 232 23.09 -9.22 17.46
CA SER A 232 23.42 -10.29 18.42
C SER A 232 22.89 -11.66 18.00
N ALA A 233 21.73 -11.69 17.34
CA ALA A 233 21.15 -12.87 16.72
C ALA A 233 20.49 -12.48 15.40
N THR A 234 20.48 -13.40 14.44
CA THR A 234 19.93 -13.15 13.11
C THR A 234 18.98 -14.26 12.67
N ILE A 235 17.94 -13.87 11.92
CA ILE A 235 17.15 -14.75 11.06
C ILE A 235 17.26 -14.18 9.66
N THR A 236 17.85 -14.93 8.75
CA THR A 236 18.07 -14.49 7.38
C THR A 236 16.98 -15.01 6.45
N PHE A 237 16.61 -14.21 5.46
CA PHE A 237 15.70 -14.64 4.41
C PHE A 237 16.18 -14.25 3.01
N ALA A 238 15.71 -14.96 2.00
CA ALA A 238 16.05 -14.69 0.60
C ALA A 238 15.09 -15.39 -0.38
N LEU A 239 15.06 -14.90 -1.61
CA LEU A 239 14.52 -15.61 -2.76
C LEU A 239 15.61 -16.55 -3.30
N ASP A 240 15.42 -17.85 -3.06
CA ASP A 240 16.28 -18.93 -3.57
C ASP A 240 17.78 -18.86 -3.17
N HIS A 241 18.16 -18.18 -2.08
CA HIS A 241 19.52 -18.29 -1.54
C HIS A 241 19.63 -19.46 -0.54
N PRO A 242 20.47 -20.49 -0.79
CA PRO A 242 20.54 -21.69 0.05
C PRO A 242 21.12 -21.44 1.45
N GLY A 243 21.86 -20.33 1.63
CA GLY A 243 22.40 -19.93 2.93
C GLY A 243 21.40 -19.19 3.85
N ALA A 244 20.19 -18.88 3.37
CA ALA A 244 19.19 -18.18 4.17
C ALA A 244 18.46 -19.14 5.13
N ASP A 245 18.07 -18.63 6.32
CA ASP A 245 17.31 -19.42 7.29
C ASP A 245 15.86 -19.68 6.83
N LEU A 246 15.32 -18.77 6.02
CA LEU A 246 14.01 -18.87 5.35
C LEU A 246 14.18 -18.55 3.86
N ARG A 247 13.83 -19.47 2.96
CA ARG A 247 13.89 -19.19 1.52
C ARG A 247 12.62 -19.57 0.78
N ALA A 248 12.26 -18.79 -0.23
CA ALA A 248 11.19 -19.14 -1.16
C ALA A 248 11.77 -19.82 -2.40
N VAL A 249 11.20 -20.97 -2.79
CA VAL A 249 11.51 -21.69 -4.03
C VAL A 249 10.22 -21.95 -4.82
N ASP A 250 10.36 -22.32 -6.09
CA ASP A 250 9.25 -22.65 -6.98
C ASP A 250 8.19 -21.53 -7.08
N LEU A 251 8.64 -20.27 -7.17
CA LEU A 251 7.75 -19.11 -7.30
C LEU A 251 6.95 -19.20 -8.60
N ALA A 252 5.62 -19.12 -8.50
CA ALA A 252 4.72 -19.10 -9.64
C ALA A 252 3.62 -18.05 -9.44
N PRO A 253 3.30 -17.24 -10.46
CA PRO A 253 2.17 -16.32 -10.40
C PRO A 253 0.84 -17.08 -10.43
N THR A 254 -0.15 -16.57 -9.70
CA THR A 254 -1.56 -16.98 -9.80
C THR A 254 -2.40 -15.84 -10.38
N ALA A 255 -3.72 -16.03 -10.56
CA ALA A 255 -4.60 -15.03 -11.18
C ALA A 255 -4.56 -13.64 -10.51
N GLY A 256 -4.22 -13.55 -9.22
CA GLY A 256 -4.08 -12.28 -8.50
C GLY A 256 -2.98 -12.30 -7.44
N GLY A 257 -2.05 -13.24 -7.52
CA GLY A 257 -1.19 -13.58 -6.39
C GLY A 257 0.05 -14.37 -6.77
N MET A 258 0.61 -15.08 -5.80
CA MET A 258 1.79 -15.92 -5.96
C MET A 258 1.65 -17.21 -5.14
N THR A 259 2.20 -18.31 -5.63
CA THR A 259 2.48 -19.52 -4.85
C THR A 259 3.98 -19.77 -4.80
N PHE A 260 4.46 -20.34 -3.71
CA PHE A 260 5.86 -20.77 -3.56
C PHE A 260 5.97 -21.79 -2.42
N ARG A 261 7.10 -22.49 -2.33
CA ARG A 261 7.44 -23.30 -1.16
C ARG A 261 8.39 -22.53 -0.27
N LEU A 262 8.02 -22.32 0.99
CA LEU A 262 8.90 -21.75 2.01
C LEU A 262 9.70 -22.89 2.65
N ILE A 263 11.02 -22.80 2.56
CA ILE A 263 11.95 -23.78 3.14
C ILE A 263 12.67 -23.14 4.32
N GLU A 264 12.61 -23.82 5.47
CA GLU A 264 13.41 -23.49 6.65
C GLU A 264 14.79 -24.14 6.56
N LYS A 265 15.75 -23.61 7.33
CA LYS A 265 17.14 -24.11 7.38
C LYS A 265 17.28 -25.59 7.74
N ASP A 266 16.37 -26.11 8.57
CA ASP A 266 16.34 -27.52 8.97
C ASP A 266 15.71 -28.44 7.91
N GLY A 267 15.25 -27.87 6.80
CA GLY A 267 14.63 -28.59 5.69
C GLY A 267 13.11 -28.68 5.78
N ALA A 268 12.48 -28.17 6.85
CA ALA A 268 11.01 -28.08 6.91
C ALA A 268 10.49 -27.23 5.74
N ALA A 269 9.40 -27.68 5.12
CA ALA A 269 8.86 -27.08 3.92
C ALA A 269 7.37 -26.81 4.06
N HIS A 270 6.95 -25.63 3.64
CA HIS A 270 5.56 -25.16 3.77
C HIS A 270 5.09 -24.60 2.44
N ASP A 271 3.97 -25.09 1.93
CA ASP A 271 3.35 -24.54 0.72
C ASP A 271 2.67 -23.21 1.08
N ALA A 272 3.14 -22.13 0.45
CA ALA A 272 2.68 -20.77 0.69
C ALA A 272 1.87 -20.25 -0.51
N GLU A 273 0.79 -19.55 -0.20
CA GLU A 273 -0.06 -18.87 -1.17
C GLU A 273 -0.26 -17.43 -0.69
N LEU A 274 -0.10 -16.46 -1.60
CA LEU A 274 -0.36 -15.05 -1.36
C LEU A 274 -1.41 -14.56 -2.34
N ARG A 275 -2.36 -13.76 -1.86
CA ARG A 275 -3.34 -13.04 -2.70
C ARG A 275 -2.83 -11.69 -3.20
N VAL A 276 -1.52 -11.45 -3.05
CA VAL A 276 -0.83 -10.26 -3.54
C VAL A 276 0.25 -10.70 -4.53
N PRO A 277 0.32 -10.11 -5.72
CA PRO A 277 1.23 -10.57 -6.76
C PRO A 277 2.66 -10.07 -6.54
N GLY A 278 3.62 -10.71 -7.22
CA GLY A 278 5.00 -10.24 -7.33
C GLY A 278 5.98 -10.93 -6.37
N ALA A 279 7.17 -11.24 -6.87
CA ALA A 279 8.25 -11.87 -6.09
C ALA A 279 8.69 -11.02 -4.89
N HIS A 280 8.63 -9.69 -5.00
CA HIS A 280 8.90 -8.79 -3.88
C HIS A 280 7.93 -8.99 -2.70
N ASN A 281 6.67 -9.39 -2.96
CA ASN A 281 5.73 -9.74 -1.91
C ASN A 281 6.00 -11.12 -1.29
N ALA A 282 6.57 -12.06 -2.03
CA ALA A 282 7.10 -13.29 -1.45
C ALA A 282 8.28 -12.97 -0.51
N ALA A 283 9.19 -12.08 -0.90
CA ALA A 283 10.27 -11.60 -0.02
C ALA A 283 9.73 -10.90 1.24
N ASN A 284 8.72 -10.02 1.08
CA ASN A 284 8.03 -9.39 2.22
C ASN A 284 7.39 -10.42 3.16
N ALA A 285 6.80 -11.47 2.61
CA ALA A 285 6.22 -12.56 3.39
C ALA A 285 7.28 -13.34 4.19
N LEU A 286 8.43 -13.63 3.59
CA LEU A 286 9.56 -14.24 4.31
C LEU A 286 10.06 -13.36 5.46
N ALA A 287 10.17 -12.04 5.24
CA ALA A 287 10.54 -11.08 6.28
C ALA A 287 9.54 -11.09 7.44
N ALA A 288 8.22 -11.11 7.14
CA ALA A 288 7.17 -11.18 8.14
C ALA A 288 7.18 -12.50 8.91
N VAL A 289 7.37 -13.64 8.23
CA VAL A 289 7.52 -14.96 8.84
C VAL A 289 8.75 -15.00 9.75
N GLY A 290 9.89 -14.45 9.32
CA GLY A 290 11.09 -14.33 10.15
C GLY A 290 10.85 -13.52 11.42
N ALA A 291 10.12 -12.42 11.32
CA ALA A 291 9.81 -11.57 12.47
C ALA A 291 8.94 -12.28 13.51
N VAL A 292 7.87 -12.95 13.09
CA VAL A 292 6.99 -13.67 14.02
C VAL A 292 7.61 -14.98 14.52
N LYS A 293 8.49 -15.61 13.74
CA LYS A 293 9.33 -16.74 14.18
C LYS A 293 10.24 -16.33 15.33
N ALA A 294 10.85 -15.14 15.27
CA ALA A 294 11.64 -14.59 16.38
C ALA A 294 10.79 -14.38 17.66
N LEU A 295 9.47 -14.22 17.53
CA LEU A 295 8.52 -14.16 18.64
C LEU A 295 7.93 -15.52 19.05
N GLY A 296 8.43 -16.62 18.49
CA GLY A 296 7.99 -17.97 18.79
C GLY A 296 6.67 -18.39 18.14
N VAL A 297 6.21 -17.71 17.09
CA VAL A 297 5.09 -18.19 16.26
C VAL A 297 5.60 -19.30 15.34
N PRO A 298 4.97 -20.49 15.31
CA PRO A 298 5.34 -21.55 14.39
C PRO A 298 5.26 -21.10 12.92
N VAL A 299 6.27 -21.44 12.11
CA VAL A 299 6.31 -21.05 10.69
C VAL A 299 5.10 -21.55 9.92
N ALA A 300 4.64 -22.77 10.20
CA ALA A 300 3.44 -23.33 9.58
C ALA A 300 2.19 -22.44 9.82
N ASP A 301 2.00 -21.94 11.05
CA ASP A 301 0.88 -21.06 11.40
C ASP A 301 1.00 -19.70 10.70
N ALA A 302 2.23 -19.17 10.63
CA ALA A 302 2.51 -17.92 9.93
C ALA A 302 2.21 -18.03 8.42
N VAL A 303 2.66 -19.11 7.77
CA VAL A 303 2.39 -19.39 6.35
C VAL A 303 0.90 -19.59 6.11
N ALA A 304 0.22 -20.35 6.97
CA ALA A 304 -1.23 -20.56 6.86
C ALA A 304 -2.01 -19.24 6.99
N ALA A 305 -1.61 -18.34 7.89
CA ALA A 305 -2.25 -17.04 8.05
C ALA A 305 -2.10 -16.15 6.80
N LEU A 306 -0.93 -16.17 6.14
CA LEU A 306 -0.64 -15.34 4.97
C LEU A 306 -1.56 -15.61 3.77
N LYS A 307 -2.13 -16.81 3.66
CA LYS A 307 -3.11 -17.17 2.62
C LYS A 307 -4.31 -16.22 2.56
N ASP A 308 -4.71 -15.67 3.71
CA ASP A 308 -5.86 -14.78 3.82
C ASP A 308 -5.46 -13.29 3.91
N PHE A 309 -4.18 -12.98 3.77
CA PHE A 309 -3.72 -11.60 3.72
C PHE A 309 -4.26 -10.91 2.46
N SER A 310 -5.06 -9.86 2.65
CA SER A 310 -5.82 -9.17 1.59
C SER A 310 -5.08 -7.96 1.01
N GLY A 311 -3.88 -7.69 1.51
CA GLY A 311 -3.02 -6.59 1.07
C GLY A 311 -3.16 -5.30 1.88
N ILE A 312 -2.44 -4.29 1.43
CA ILE A 312 -2.46 -2.92 1.97
C ILE A 312 -3.09 -2.01 0.92
N ARG A 313 -3.89 -1.03 1.37
CA ARG A 313 -4.46 -0.03 0.45
C ARG A 313 -3.34 0.66 -0.34
N ARG A 314 -3.56 0.86 -1.64
CA ARG A 314 -2.61 1.47 -2.57
C ARG A 314 -1.27 0.72 -2.71
N ARG A 315 -1.22 -0.60 -2.52
CA ARG A 315 -0.02 -1.42 -2.80
C ARG A 315 -0.41 -2.53 -3.77
N LEU A 316 -0.25 -2.28 -5.08
CA LEU A 316 -0.85 -3.08 -6.15
C LEU A 316 -2.33 -3.40 -5.90
N GLU A 317 -3.07 -2.41 -5.39
CA GLU A 317 -4.47 -2.61 -5.03
C GLU A 317 -5.33 -2.64 -6.29
N VAL A 318 -5.96 -3.78 -6.58
CA VAL A 318 -7.02 -3.84 -7.58
C VAL A 318 -8.24 -3.08 -7.03
N ALA A 319 -8.47 -1.87 -7.55
CA ALA A 319 -9.61 -1.04 -7.19
C ALA A 319 -10.93 -1.62 -7.73
N GLY A 320 -10.86 -2.31 -8.87
CA GLY A 320 -12.01 -2.99 -9.48
C GLY A 320 -11.78 -3.33 -10.96
N GLN A 321 -12.84 -3.82 -11.60
CA GLN A 321 -12.88 -4.09 -13.02
C GLN A 321 -14.19 -3.55 -13.60
N ALA A 322 -14.11 -2.86 -14.74
CA ALA A 322 -15.23 -2.22 -15.41
C ALA A 322 -15.01 -2.26 -16.93
N GLY A 323 -16.03 -2.59 -17.73
CA GLY A 323 -15.88 -2.67 -19.20
C GLY A 323 -14.78 -3.62 -19.70
N GLY A 324 -14.44 -4.66 -18.93
CA GLY A 324 -13.32 -5.56 -19.23
C GLY A 324 -11.92 -4.99 -18.95
N VAL A 325 -11.82 -3.82 -18.31
CA VAL A 325 -10.57 -3.12 -17.95
C VAL A 325 -10.36 -3.23 -16.44
N THR A 326 -9.16 -3.61 -16.01
CA THR A 326 -8.81 -3.64 -14.58
C THR A 326 -8.19 -2.32 -14.16
N VAL A 327 -8.64 -1.73 -13.06
CA VAL A 327 -8.06 -0.50 -12.49
C VAL A 327 -7.28 -0.85 -11.22
N ILE A 328 -6.02 -0.39 -11.15
CA ILE A 328 -5.05 -0.71 -10.10
C ILE A 328 -4.53 0.60 -9.50
N ASP A 329 -4.56 0.72 -8.18
CA ASP A 329 -4.01 1.85 -7.40
C ASP A 329 -2.72 1.41 -6.69
N ASP A 330 -1.64 2.15 -6.95
CA ASP A 330 -0.33 1.93 -6.33
C ASP A 330 0.27 3.24 -5.79
N PHE A 331 0.90 3.12 -4.63
CA PHE A 331 1.66 4.16 -3.96
C PHE A 331 3.05 4.36 -4.57
N ALA A 332 3.46 3.55 -5.54
CA ALA A 332 4.74 3.67 -6.23
C ALA A 332 5.01 5.11 -6.71
N HIS A 333 6.09 5.70 -6.22
CA HIS A 333 6.44 7.11 -6.46
C HIS A 333 7.94 7.38 -6.62
N ASN A 334 8.77 6.36 -6.44
CA ASN A 334 10.21 6.41 -6.67
C ASN A 334 10.62 5.30 -7.67
N PRO A 335 11.80 5.41 -8.29
CA PRO A 335 12.25 4.48 -9.33
C PRO A 335 12.20 3.00 -8.93
N ASP A 336 12.60 2.65 -7.71
CA ASP A 336 12.60 1.28 -7.20
C ASP A 336 11.18 0.69 -7.09
N LYS A 337 10.24 1.47 -6.53
CA LYS A 337 8.84 1.04 -6.38
C LYS A 337 8.14 0.92 -7.74
N ILE A 338 8.44 1.82 -8.68
CA ILE A 338 7.93 1.75 -10.06
C ILE A 338 8.48 0.50 -10.74
N THR A 339 9.77 0.21 -10.57
CA THR A 339 10.41 -1.01 -11.11
C THR A 339 9.71 -2.27 -10.60
N ALA A 340 9.48 -2.39 -9.30
CA ALA A 340 8.79 -3.54 -8.71
C ALA A 340 7.34 -3.67 -9.23
N THR A 341 6.64 -2.54 -9.38
CA THR A 341 5.26 -2.48 -9.89
C THR A 341 5.17 -2.95 -11.34
N LEU A 342 5.97 -2.38 -12.24
CA LEU A 342 5.96 -2.73 -13.66
C LEU A 342 6.35 -4.20 -13.89
N ASN A 343 7.45 -4.66 -13.27
CA ASN A 343 7.86 -6.06 -13.37
C ASN A 343 6.77 -7.03 -12.89
N THR A 344 6.05 -6.67 -11.83
CA THR A 344 4.95 -7.50 -11.32
C THR A 344 3.78 -7.51 -12.28
N LEU A 345 3.40 -6.36 -12.82
CA LEU A 345 2.26 -6.26 -13.72
C LEU A 345 2.54 -6.84 -15.11
N HIS A 346 3.75 -6.76 -15.65
CA HIS A 346 4.07 -7.38 -16.94
C HIS A 346 4.07 -8.92 -16.92
N ALA A 347 4.04 -9.55 -15.74
CA ALA A 347 3.79 -10.98 -15.61
C ALA A 347 2.33 -11.38 -15.95
N PHE A 348 1.42 -10.42 -16.06
CA PHE A 348 0.02 -10.61 -16.41
C PHE A 348 -0.26 -10.07 -17.83
N PRO A 349 -1.22 -10.67 -18.57
CA PRO A 349 -1.55 -10.24 -19.92
C PRO A 349 -2.22 -8.85 -19.95
N GLY A 350 -2.18 -8.23 -21.14
CA GLY A 350 -2.78 -6.92 -21.40
C GLY A 350 -1.78 -5.77 -21.23
N ARG A 351 -1.93 -4.71 -22.03
CA ARG A 351 -1.06 -3.53 -21.92
C ARG A 351 -1.39 -2.70 -20.69
N LEU A 352 -0.44 -1.88 -20.25
CA LEU A 352 -0.59 -0.93 -19.16
C LEU A 352 -0.92 0.47 -19.70
N LEU A 353 -1.99 1.05 -19.17
CA LEU A 353 -2.30 2.47 -19.29
C LEU A 353 -1.98 3.14 -17.96
N ILE A 354 -0.83 3.79 -17.89
CA ILE A 354 -0.22 4.24 -16.64
C ILE A 354 -0.53 5.72 -16.46
N LEU A 355 -1.11 6.08 -15.32
CA LEU A 355 -1.08 7.44 -14.79
C LEU A 355 -0.02 7.51 -13.71
N PHE A 356 0.98 8.37 -13.87
CA PHE A 356 1.94 8.67 -12.82
C PHE A 356 1.83 10.13 -12.41
N GLN A 357 1.34 10.40 -11.20
CA GLN A 357 1.29 11.73 -10.63
C GLN A 357 2.49 11.94 -9.69
N PRO A 358 3.47 12.80 -10.05
CA PRO A 358 4.61 13.08 -9.19
C PRO A 358 4.22 13.81 -7.90
N HIS A 359 4.95 13.56 -6.82
CA HIS A 359 4.70 14.19 -5.52
C HIS A 359 5.66 15.38 -5.28
N GLY A 360 5.33 16.51 -5.92
CA GLY A 360 6.09 17.75 -5.81
C GLY A 360 7.31 17.85 -6.74
N PHE A 361 7.77 19.08 -6.93
CA PHE A 361 8.79 19.42 -7.94
C PHE A 361 10.22 19.07 -7.52
N GLY A 362 10.56 19.19 -6.23
CA GLY A 362 11.89 18.87 -5.71
C GLY A 362 12.30 17.41 -5.98
N PRO A 363 11.53 16.40 -5.51
CA PRO A 363 11.82 15.00 -5.80
C PRO A 363 11.82 14.66 -7.29
N LEU A 364 10.89 15.26 -8.06
CA LEU A 364 10.82 15.06 -9.52
C LEU A 364 12.10 15.53 -10.21
N LYS A 365 12.62 16.70 -9.83
CA LYS A 365 13.87 17.25 -10.35
C LYS A 365 15.06 16.38 -9.99
N LEU A 366 15.14 15.94 -8.73
CA LEU A 366 16.26 15.14 -8.21
C LEU A 366 16.38 13.79 -8.94
N MET A 367 15.25 13.14 -9.22
CA MET A 367 15.19 11.78 -9.79
C MET A 367 14.83 11.77 -11.30
N LYS A 368 15.00 12.91 -12.00
CA LYS A 368 14.56 13.06 -13.41
C LYS A 368 15.15 11.98 -14.31
N ALA A 369 16.46 11.74 -14.22
CA ALA A 369 17.14 10.78 -15.08
C ALA A 369 16.69 9.35 -14.80
N GLU A 370 16.53 9.01 -13.53
CA GLU A 370 16.13 7.69 -13.05
C GLU A 370 14.68 7.37 -13.43
N PHE A 371 13.76 8.35 -13.36
CA PHE A 371 12.40 8.17 -13.86
C PHE A 371 12.39 7.88 -15.35
N ILE A 372 13.15 8.65 -16.15
CA ILE A 372 13.24 8.44 -17.59
C ILE A 372 13.79 7.04 -17.88
N ASP A 373 14.89 6.63 -17.25
CA ASP A 373 15.49 5.30 -17.43
C ASP A 373 14.50 4.18 -17.09
N VAL A 374 13.89 4.22 -15.90
CA VAL A 374 13.01 3.14 -15.43
C VAL A 374 11.82 2.96 -16.36
N PHE A 375 11.13 4.03 -16.74
CA PHE A 375 10.00 3.93 -17.66
C PHE A 375 10.44 3.52 -19.07
N ALA A 376 11.54 4.09 -19.60
CA ALA A 376 12.06 3.73 -20.91
C ALA A 376 12.42 2.24 -21.02
N ARG A 377 13.04 1.69 -19.97
CA ARG A 377 13.49 0.30 -19.93
C ARG A 377 12.35 -0.69 -19.70
N LEU A 378 11.41 -0.36 -18.81
CA LEU A 378 10.44 -1.34 -18.31
C LEU A 378 9.07 -1.26 -18.98
N MET A 379 8.68 -0.14 -19.58
CA MET A 379 7.43 -0.09 -20.35
C MET A 379 7.51 -1.02 -21.56
N SER A 380 6.45 -1.78 -21.79
CA SER A 380 6.26 -2.52 -23.03
C SER A 380 5.97 -1.55 -24.19
N PRO A 381 6.18 -1.94 -25.46
CA PRO A 381 5.91 -1.08 -26.61
C PRO A 381 4.48 -0.55 -26.68
N ASP A 382 3.50 -1.32 -26.22
CA ASP A 382 2.08 -0.95 -26.24
C ASP A 382 1.61 -0.17 -24.99
N ASP A 383 2.48 -0.02 -23.99
CA ASP A 383 2.14 0.72 -22.77
C ASP A 383 2.13 2.22 -23.03
N VAL A 384 1.27 2.93 -22.32
CA VAL A 384 1.16 4.40 -22.41
C VAL A 384 1.28 5.01 -21.03
N LEU A 385 2.18 5.99 -20.88
CA LEU A 385 2.34 6.78 -19.66
C LEU A 385 1.71 8.16 -19.82
N LEU A 386 0.85 8.53 -18.88
CA LEU A 386 0.25 9.85 -18.77
C LEU A 386 0.68 10.50 -17.47
N MET A 387 1.21 11.71 -17.55
CA MET A 387 1.69 12.46 -16.39
C MET A 387 0.94 13.80 -16.26
N PRO A 388 0.08 13.98 -15.26
CA PRO A 388 -0.40 15.31 -14.90
C PRO A 388 0.74 16.10 -14.25
N GLU A 389 0.56 17.41 -14.08
CA GLU A 389 1.50 18.22 -13.28
C GLU A 389 1.66 17.68 -11.85
N PRO A 390 2.85 17.86 -11.23
CA PRO A 390 3.12 17.40 -9.87
C PRO A 390 2.13 17.95 -8.85
N VAL A 391 1.67 17.10 -7.94
CA VAL A 391 0.80 17.56 -6.85
C VAL A 391 1.59 18.40 -5.85
N TYR A 392 1.11 19.61 -5.55
CA TYR A 392 1.81 20.56 -4.68
C TYR A 392 0.84 21.39 -3.83
N TYR A 393 0.97 21.31 -2.51
CA TYR A 393 0.04 21.90 -1.54
C TYR A 393 0.60 23.13 -0.80
N GLY A 394 1.64 23.78 -1.35
CA GLY A 394 2.20 25.03 -0.82
C GLY A 394 3.69 24.97 -0.48
N GLY A 395 4.23 26.15 -0.17
CA GLY A 395 5.67 26.41 0.01
C GLY A 395 6.28 27.13 -1.19
N THR A 396 7.58 27.40 -1.13
CA THR A 396 8.38 27.83 -2.28
C THR A 396 9.17 26.63 -2.80
N THR A 397 9.13 26.39 -4.11
CA THR A 397 9.91 25.31 -4.74
C THR A 397 10.26 25.67 -6.17
N ASP A 398 11.40 25.17 -6.63
CA ASP A 398 11.83 25.28 -8.01
C ASP A 398 10.94 24.39 -8.90
N ARG A 399 10.33 24.98 -9.92
CA ARG A 399 9.44 24.30 -10.88
C ARG A 399 10.05 24.19 -12.28
N SER A 400 11.38 24.31 -12.39
CA SER A 400 12.12 24.22 -13.65
C SER A 400 12.06 22.84 -14.31
N VAL A 401 11.73 21.80 -13.55
CA VAL A 401 11.48 20.44 -14.06
C VAL A 401 10.04 20.06 -13.76
N GLY A 402 9.26 19.82 -14.80
CA GLY A 402 7.86 19.39 -14.71
C GLY A 402 7.64 17.99 -15.26
N SER A 403 6.37 17.56 -15.30
CA SER A 403 6.00 16.27 -15.89
C SER A 403 6.33 16.19 -17.38
N GLY A 404 6.28 17.32 -18.10
CA GLY A 404 6.65 17.42 -19.51
C GLY A 404 8.10 17.02 -19.82
N ASP A 405 9.04 17.37 -18.93
CA ASP A 405 10.44 16.99 -19.06
C ASP A 405 10.64 15.47 -19.08
N ILE A 406 9.94 14.79 -18.16
CA ILE A 406 10.03 13.33 -17.98
C ILE A 406 9.37 12.64 -19.17
N ALA A 407 8.15 13.04 -19.52
CA ALA A 407 7.43 12.49 -20.67
C ALA A 407 8.21 12.65 -21.98
N THR A 408 8.83 13.81 -22.20
CA THR A 408 9.68 14.06 -23.39
C THR A 408 10.89 13.14 -23.42
N GLY A 409 11.57 12.95 -22.28
CA GLY A 409 12.72 12.04 -22.19
C GLY A 409 12.34 10.58 -22.50
N ILE A 410 11.20 10.12 -21.97
CA ILE A 410 10.68 8.77 -22.21
C ILE A 410 10.26 8.60 -23.68
N ALA A 411 9.62 9.61 -24.27
CA ALA A 411 9.26 9.63 -25.68
C ALA A 411 10.49 9.58 -26.60
N ALA A 412 11.53 10.34 -26.29
CA ALA A 412 12.80 10.31 -27.01
C ALA A 412 13.51 8.94 -26.92
N ALA A 413 13.26 8.18 -25.84
CA ALA A 413 13.71 6.80 -25.68
C ALA A 413 12.81 5.76 -26.38
N GLY A 414 11.81 6.19 -27.16
CA GLY A 414 10.98 5.32 -28.00
C GLY A 414 9.77 4.69 -27.29
N ARG A 415 9.33 5.24 -26.16
CA ARG A 415 8.11 4.80 -25.45
C ARG A 415 6.98 5.83 -25.57
N HIS A 416 5.74 5.40 -25.38
CA HIS A 416 4.59 6.32 -25.42
C HIS A 416 4.41 7.02 -24.07
N ALA A 417 4.76 8.30 -23.99
CA ALA A 417 4.54 9.14 -22.82
C ALA A 417 4.00 10.52 -23.20
N GLU A 418 2.98 10.99 -22.47
CA GLU A 418 2.34 12.28 -22.67
C GLU A 418 2.21 13.01 -21.32
N ALA A 419 2.60 14.28 -21.26
CA ALA A 419 2.26 15.14 -20.14
C ALA A 419 0.98 15.92 -20.45
N LEU A 420 0.05 15.97 -19.50
CA LEU A 420 -1.24 16.63 -19.66
C LEU A 420 -1.45 17.69 -18.55
N PRO A 421 -2.29 18.72 -18.77
CA PRO A 421 -2.39 19.86 -17.86
C PRO A 421 -2.81 19.47 -16.43
N ASP A 422 -3.69 18.48 -16.30
CA ASP A 422 -4.21 18.05 -15.02
C ASP A 422 -4.63 16.56 -15.03
N ARG A 423 -4.97 16.07 -13.84
CA ARG A 423 -5.40 14.68 -13.64
C ARG A 423 -6.71 14.36 -14.36
N ALA A 424 -7.61 15.33 -14.52
CA ALA A 424 -8.89 15.12 -15.21
C ALA A 424 -8.66 14.87 -16.71
N ALA A 425 -7.77 15.64 -17.36
CA ALA A 425 -7.36 15.43 -18.74
C ALA A 425 -6.70 14.06 -18.95
N CYS A 426 -5.87 13.60 -18.00
CA CYS A 426 -5.36 12.24 -18.01
C CYS A 426 -6.50 11.21 -17.93
N GLY A 427 -7.48 11.41 -17.05
CA GLY A 427 -8.65 10.55 -16.93
C GLY A 427 -9.43 10.43 -18.24
N GLU A 428 -9.72 11.54 -18.90
CA GLU A 428 -10.36 11.53 -20.23
C GLU A 428 -9.55 10.75 -21.27
N ARG A 429 -8.21 10.92 -21.26
CA ARG A 429 -7.31 10.22 -22.17
C ARG A 429 -7.29 8.72 -21.89
N LEU A 430 -7.24 8.29 -20.63
CA LEU A 430 -7.32 6.88 -20.23
C LEU A 430 -8.61 6.24 -20.71
N ILE A 431 -9.76 6.85 -20.42
CA ILE A 431 -11.08 6.31 -20.81
C ILE A 431 -11.19 6.16 -22.32
N ARG A 432 -10.71 7.13 -23.11
CA ARG A 432 -10.76 7.06 -24.58
C ARG A 432 -9.86 5.96 -25.17
N MET A 433 -8.74 5.67 -24.51
CA MET A 433 -7.78 4.65 -24.99
C MET A 433 -8.16 3.24 -24.56
N ALA A 434 -8.79 3.10 -23.39
CA ALA A 434 -9.03 1.84 -22.72
C ALA A 434 -9.91 0.91 -23.58
N ARG A 435 -9.48 -0.35 -23.67
CA ARG A 435 -10.21 -1.44 -24.32
C ARG A 435 -10.24 -2.67 -23.41
N PRO A 436 -11.20 -3.61 -23.57
CA PRO A 436 -11.22 -4.85 -22.81
C PRO A 436 -9.87 -5.57 -22.84
N GLY A 437 -9.39 -6.01 -21.68
CA GLY A 437 -8.08 -6.61 -21.47
C GLY A 437 -6.96 -5.61 -21.12
N ASP A 438 -7.19 -4.29 -21.24
CA ASP A 438 -6.25 -3.29 -20.72
C ASP A 438 -6.27 -3.24 -19.20
N ARG A 439 -5.18 -2.71 -18.63
CA ARG A 439 -5.05 -2.47 -17.20
C ARG A 439 -4.62 -1.03 -16.97
N ILE A 440 -5.45 -0.27 -16.27
CA ILE A 440 -5.14 1.10 -15.89
C ILE A 440 -4.41 1.06 -14.55
N LEU A 441 -3.20 1.61 -14.52
CA LEU A 441 -2.36 1.69 -13.34
C LEU A 441 -2.25 3.15 -12.89
N ILE A 442 -2.68 3.44 -11.66
CA ILE A 442 -2.64 4.77 -11.06
C ILE A 442 -1.53 4.77 -10.02
N MET A 443 -0.49 5.58 -10.24
CA MET A 443 0.69 5.67 -9.39
C MET A 443 0.87 7.08 -8.85
N GLY A 444 1.25 7.17 -7.58
CA GLY A 444 1.65 8.44 -6.95
C GLY A 444 1.56 8.37 -5.43
N ALA A 445 2.13 9.36 -4.76
CA ALA A 445 2.12 9.48 -3.30
C ALA A 445 1.70 10.88 -2.85
N ARG A 446 1.40 11.02 -1.56
CA ARG A 446 1.00 12.30 -0.91
C ARG A 446 -0.28 12.95 -1.43
N ASP A 447 -1.04 12.24 -2.26
CA ASP A 447 -2.40 12.60 -2.64
C ASP A 447 -3.33 11.41 -2.42
N ASP A 448 -4.18 11.50 -1.40
CA ASP A 448 -5.15 10.47 -1.04
C ASP A 448 -6.32 10.42 -2.06
N THR A 449 -6.56 11.49 -2.80
CA THR A 449 -7.65 11.58 -3.80
C THR A 449 -7.37 10.76 -5.07
N LEU A 450 -6.18 10.14 -5.18
CA LEU A 450 -5.88 9.18 -6.24
C LEU A 450 -6.74 7.92 -6.16
N SER A 451 -7.09 7.46 -4.95
CA SER A 451 -8.01 6.33 -4.79
C SER A 451 -9.44 6.68 -5.19
N GLU A 452 -9.87 7.93 -4.95
CA GLU A 452 -11.16 8.44 -5.44
C GLU A 452 -11.18 8.53 -6.96
N PHE A 453 -10.08 8.99 -7.56
CA PHE A 453 -9.91 9.03 -9.00
C PHE A 453 -9.97 7.63 -9.63
N ALA A 454 -9.36 6.62 -8.99
CA ALA A 454 -9.50 5.22 -9.41
C ALA A 454 -10.97 4.75 -9.40
N ALA A 455 -11.70 5.09 -8.35
CA ALA A 455 -13.12 4.75 -8.22
C ALA A 455 -14.00 5.49 -9.25
N ASP A 456 -13.69 6.74 -9.57
CA ASP A 456 -14.37 7.51 -10.63
C ASP A 456 -14.14 6.89 -12.01
N LEU A 457 -12.90 6.51 -12.33
CA LEU A 457 -12.59 5.84 -13.59
C LEU A 457 -13.39 4.56 -13.78
N LEU A 458 -13.52 3.74 -12.73
CA LEU A 458 -14.35 2.52 -12.77
C LEU A 458 -15.80 2.82 -13.15
N LYS A 459 -16.43 3.78 -12.47
CA LYS A 459 -17.82 4.18 -12.76
C LYS A 459 -17.99 4.65 -14.21
N ARG A 460 -17.01 5.37 -14.73
CA ARG A 460 -17.04 5.93 -16.09
C ARG A 460 -16.81 4.88 -17.18
N LEU A 461 -15.95 3.89 -16.92
CA LEU A 461 -15.75 2.73 -17.81
C LEU A 461 -17.03 1.90 -17.93
N ASP A 462 -17.77 1.70 -16.84
CA ASP A 462 -19.06 1.00 -16.85
C ASP A 462 -20.11 1.77 -17.66
N ALA A 463 -20.26 3.07 -17.44
CA ALA A 463 -21.21 3.91 -18.16
C ALA A 463 -20.94 3.96 -19.68
N GLY A 464 -19.66 3.94 -20.09
CA GLY A 464 -19.27 3.85 -21.50
C GLY A 464 -19.66 2.53 -22.16
N THR A 465 -19.71 1.44 -21.38
CA THR A 465 -20.08 0.10 -21.85
C THR A 465 -21.59 0.00 -22.09
N GLU A 466 -22.41 0.53 -21.19
CA GLU A 466 -23.88 0.58 -21.35
C GLU A 466 -24.28 1.46 -22.54
N GLY A 467 -23.65 2.63 -22.71
CA GLY A 467 -23.91 3.53 -23.84
C GLY A 467 -23.55 2.92 -25.21
N THR A 468 -22.55 2.03 -25.25
CA THR A 468 -22.13 1.33 -26.47
C THR A 468 -23.08 0.16 -26.80
N LEU A 469 -23.56 -0.58 -25.80
CA LEU A 469 -24.57 -1.63 -25.97
C LEU A 469 -25.92 -1.05 -26.46
N VAL A 470 -26.36 0.09 -25.91
CA VAL A 470 -27.60 0.76 -26.36
C VAL A 470 -27.47 1.26 -27.79
N ARG A 471 -26.30 1.78 -28.21
CA ARG A 471 -26.05 2.18 -29.60
C ARG A 471 -25.96 0.99 -30.56
N SER A 472 -25.41 -0.14 -30.12
CA SER A 472 -25.32 -1.37 -30.92
C SER A 472 -26.68 -2.05 -31.11
N ILE A 473 -27.58 -1.98 -30.13
CA ILE A 473 -28.97 -2.49 -30.25
C ILE A 473 -29.80 -1.63 -31.22
N CYS A 474 -29.49 -0.33 -31.32
CA CYS A 474 -30.16 0.57 -32.26
C CYS A 474 -29.61 0.50 -33.71
N SER A 475 -28.51 -0.22 -33.97
CA SER A 475 -27.88 -0.29 -35.30
C SER A 475 -28.18 -1.56 -36.11
N THR A 476 -28.92 -2.53 -35.57
CA THR A 476 -29.36 -3.72 -36.32
C THR A 476 -30.77 -3.49 -36.89
N GLY A 477 -30.83 -2.69 -37.96
CA GLY A 477 -32.05 -2.49 -38.74
C GLY A 477 -32.48 -3.76 -39.47
N HIS A 478 -33.70 -4.23 -39.18
CA HIS A 478 -34.51 -5.02 -40.10
C HIS A 478 -35.60 -4.12 -40.71
N PRO A 479 -35.98 -4.31 -41.99
CA PRO A 479 -36.77 -3.33 -42.72
C PRO A 479 -38.26 -3.38 -42.36
N HIS A 480 -38.80 -2.17 -42.16
CA HIS A 480 -40.18 -1.73 -42.37
C HIS A 480 -41.33 -2.75 -42.32
N ILE A 481 -42.10 -2.69 -41.23
CA ILE A 481 -43.55 -2.95 -41.25
C ILE A 481 -44.24 -1.74 -40.60
N GLN A 482 -45.17 -1.12 -41.33
CA GLN A 482 -45.94 0.05 -40.90
C GLN A 482 -46.86 -0.26 -39.71
N PRO A 483 -47.05 0.66 -38.74
CA PRO A 483 -48.05 0.49 -37.71
C PRO A 483 -49.41 1.07 -38.15
N SER A 484 -50.45 0.23 -38.07
CA SER A 484 -51.84 0.68 -38.18
C SER A 484 -52.32 1.28 -36.84
N ARG A 485 -53.05 2.38 -36.93
CA ARG A 485 -53.59 3.17 -35.83
C ARG A 485 -54.73 2.43 -35.12
N ARG A 486 -54.69 2.35 -33.79
CA ARG A 486 -55.88 2.41 -32.92
C ARG A 486 -55.59 3.17 -31.62
N SER A 487 -56.50 4.08 -31.31
CA SER A 487 -56.51 5.05 -30.22
C SER A 487 -56.97 4.43 -28.88
N PRO A 488 -56.86 5.16 -27.74
CA PRO A 488 -56.67 4.57 -26.42
C PRO A 488 -57.96 4.50 -25.58
N SER A 489 -57.97 3.62 -24.58
CA SER A 489 -58.94 3.65 -23.48
C SER A 489 -58.23 3.67 -22.13
N PHE A 490 -58.65 4.66 -21.34
CA PHE A 490 -58.30 4.95 -19.95
C PHE A 490 -58.43 3.74 -19.00
N PHE A 491 -57.56 3.65 -17.98
CA PHE A 491 -57.94 3.67 -16.56
C PHE A 491 -56.66 3.70 -15.67
N LYS A 492 -56.77 4.37 -14.52
CA LYS A 492 -55.72 4.62 -13.50
C LYS A 492 -56.23 4.01 -12.15
N PRO A 493 -55.50 4.07 -11.02
CA PRO A 493 -54.73 2.96 -10.44
C PRO A 493 -55.21 2.50 -9.04
N THR A 494 -54.93 1.25 -8.63
CA THR A 494 -54.91 0.72 -7.24
C THR A 494 -54.16 -0.63 -7.28
N SER A 495 -53.46 -1.21 -6.30
CA SER A 495 -53.13 -0.96 -4.89
C SER A 495 -52.03 -1.98 -4.48
N ARG A 496 -51.39 -1.72 -3.33
CA ARG A 496 -50.25 -2.42 -2.66
C ARG A 496 -50.26 -3.98 -2.59
N PRO A 497 -49.09 -4.60 -2.26
CA PRO A 497 -48.79 -6.02 -2.50
C PRO A 497 -49.13 -6.94 -1.31
N PRO A 498 -49.20 -8.27 -1.50
CA PRO A 498 -49.18 -9.23 -0.40
C PRO A 498 -47.82 -9.94 -0.25
N ARG A 499 -47.41 -10.17 0.99
CA ARG A 499 -46.44 -11.18 1.47
C ARG A 499 -47.01 -11.74 2.79
N PRO A 500 -46.53 -12.89 3.30
CA PRO A 500 -46.29 -14.18 2.65
C PRO A 500 -47.03 -15.33 3.40
N ALA A 501 -47.16 -16.51 2.79
CA ALA A 501 -47.63 -17.74 3.47
C ALA A 501 -46.45 -18.62 3.92
N PRO A 502 -46.56 -19.39 5.02
CA PRO A 502 -45.45 -20.05 5.69
C PRO A 502 -45.09 -21.41 5.03
N LEU A 503 -43.80 -21.66 4.81
CA LEU A 503 -43.29 -22.94 4.35
C LEU A 503 -42.95 -23.85 5.53
N THR A 504 -43.67 -24.96 5.61
CA THR A 504 -43.42 -26.11 6.47
C THR A 504 -42.16 -26.87 6.04
N ARG A 505 -41.40 -27.33 7.04
CA ARG A 505 -40.21 -28.19 6.89
C ARG A 505 -40.61 -29.56 6.35
N SER A 506 -39.93 -30.04 5.29
CA SER A 506 -39.84 -31.47 4.99
C SER A 506 -38.39 -31.84 4.67
N SER A 507 -37.88 -32.77 5.44
CA SER A 507 -36.58 -33.43 5.35
C SER A 507 -36.55 -34.50 4.26
N SER A 508 -35.58 -34.44 3.35
CA SER A 508 -35.05 -35.58 2.58
C SER A 508 -33.69 -35.20 1.97
N PRO A 509 -32.64 -36.04 2.05
CA PRO A 509 -31.30 -35.72 1.55
C PRO A 509 -31.19 -35.95 0.02
N PRO A 510 -30.29 -35.22 -0.68
CA PRO A 510 -30.05 -35.41 -2.10
C PRO A 510 -29.19 -36.67 -2.39
N PRO A 511 -29.30 -37.27 -3.60
CA PRO A 511 -28.52 -38.44 -3.98
C PRO A 511 -27.06 -38.08 -4.33
N ALA A 512 -26.16 -39.02 -4.05
CA ALA A 512 -24.71 -38.91 -4.23
C ALA A 512 -24.27 -38.83 -5.70
N CYS A 513 -23.30 -37.95 -5.99
CA CYS A 513 -22.59 -37.88 -7.28
C CYS A 513 -21.60 -39.06 -7.45
N PRO A 514 -21.45 -39.61 -8.68
CA PRO A 514 -20.42 -40.60 -8.97
C PRO A 514 -19.03 -39.96 -9.15
N PRO A 515 -17.93 -40.71 -8.92
CA PRO A 515 -16.56 -40.18 -8.96
C PRO A 515 -16.07 -39.91 -10.41
N PRO A 516 -15.14 -38.95 -10.60
CA PRO A 516 -14.63 -38.62 -11.93
C PRO A 516 -13.67 -39.70 -12.47
N ARG A 517 -13.83 -39.98 -13.77
CA ARG A 517 -12.96 -40.87 -14.55
C ARG A 517 -11.58 -40.25 -14.77
N ALA A 518 -10.55 -41.10 -14.68
CA ALA A 518 -9.15 -40.78 -14.94
C ALA A 518 -8.91 -40.32 -16.40
N THR A 519 -8.15 -39.24 -16.56
CA THR A 519 -7.57 -38.79 -17.83
C THR A 519 -6.12 -39.30 -17.99
N PRO A 520 -5.68 -39.66 -19.21
CA PRO A 520 -4.35 -40.23 -19.48
C PRO A 520 -3.26 -39.15 -19.55
N PRO A 521 -1.96 -39.52 -19.46
CA PRO A 521 -0.87 -38.56 -19.29
C PRO A 521 -0.55 -37.81 -20.58
N LEU A 522 -0.43 -36.48 -20.48
CA LEU A 522 0.08 -35.63 -21.55
C LEU A 522 1.61 -35.62 -21.57
N ARG A 523 2.13 -35.77 -22.79
CA ARG A 523 3.54 -35.86 -23.14
C ARG A 523 4.28 -34.55 -22.85
N SER A 524 5.53 -34.73 -22.44
CA SER A 524 6.56 -33.72 -22.26
C SER A 524 6.77 -32.83 -23.50
N SER A 525 6.58 -31.53 -23.36
CA SER A 525 7.14 -30.51 -24.24
C SER A 525 8.22 -29.76 -23.46
N GLY A 526 9.47 -29.86 -23.93
CA GLY A 526 10.63 -29.23 -23.31
C GLY A 526 10.55 -27.71 -23.32
N TRP A 527 10.89 -27.11 -22.19
CA TRP A 527 11.11 -25.67 -22.05
C TRP A 527 12.57 -25.40 -21.70
N ILE A 528 13.08 -24.39 -22.37
CA ILE A 528 14.46 -23.91 -22.39
C ILE A 528 14.87 -23.42 -21.00
N ARG A 529 15.97 -23.95 -20.48
CA ARG A 529 16.68 -23.41 -19.31
C ARG A 529 17.36 -22.09 -19.70
N THR A 530 16.88 -20.97 -19.20
CA THR A 530 17.66 -19.72 -19.16
C THR A 530 18.35 -19.61 -17.80
N THR A 531 19.64 -19.95 -17.76
CA THR A 531 20.52 -19.72 -16.62
C THR A 531 20.88 -18.25 -16.51
N TRP A 532 20.57 -17.62 -15.38
CA TRP A 532 21.14 -16.33 -14.97
C TRP A 532 22.64 -16.52 -14.65
N ARG A 533 23.52 -15.77 -15.32
CA ARG A 533 24.93 -15.59 -14.92
C ARG A 533 25.18 -14.09 -14.71
N PRO A 534 25.76 -13.67 -13.57
CA PRO A 534 26.17 -12.28 -13.39
C PRO A 534 27.49 -12.03 -14.14
N ALA A 535 27.56 -10.91 -14.87
CA ALA A 535 28.78 -10.43 -15.51
C ALA A 535 29.63 -9.65 -14.49
N SER A 536 30.85 -10.12 -14.25
CA SER A 536 31.91 -9.41 -13.55
C SER A 536 32.95 -8.90 -14.53
N GLY A 537 33.52 -7.71 -14.25
CA GLY A 537 34.82 -7.32 -14.81
C GLY A 537 34.92 -5.86 -15.23
N TRP A 538 35.38 -5.00 -14.32
CA TRP A 538 36.19 -3.83 -14.66
C TRP A 538 37.26 -3.65 -13.57
N THR A 539 38.47 -4.11 -13.88
CA THR A 539 39.72 -3.71 -13.24
C THR A 539 40.15 -2.34 -13.82
N ARG A 540 40.49 -1.39 -12.95
CA ARG A 540 41.28 -0.20 -13.30
C ARG A 540 42.69 -0.34 -12.71
N PRO A 541 43.73 0.21 -13.36
CA PRO A 541 44.99 0.50 -12.68
C PRO A 541 44.84 1.61 -11.65
#